data_AF-A0A1G5MG77-F1
#
_entry.id   AF-A0A1G5MG77-F1
#
_cell.length_a   1.000
_cell.length_b   1.000
_cell.length_c   1.000
_cell.angle_alpha   90.00
_cell.angle_beta   90.00
_cell.angle_gamma   90.00
#
_symmetry.space_group_name_H-M   'P 1'
#
loop_
_entity.id
_entity.type
_entity.pdbx_description
1 polymer ?
#
loop_
_entity_poly.entity_id
_entity_poly.type
_entity_poly.pdbx_seq_one_letter_code
_entity_poly.pdbx_strand_id
1 'polypeptide(L)'
;MNAVACHGDRGLDEIPRARIGLIETLAGKGMPPRAICEATGEPLSAIELVLAARRNAVKRAKERDIREFYSVHVVVPFAPVRSRQETNLDRPGMRIVVEVAAAHGVRVRDLQSVARNPRINEARQEAMYRIACETDLPLTVVGRLLRRDHSTIQYGVRAHAARHNLPLPRGMQETKR
;
A
#
# COMPACT_ATOMS: atom_id res chain seq x y z
N MET A 1 4.10 10.52 53.42
CA MET A 1 2.68 10.52 53.00
C MET A 1 2.58 11.44 51.79
N ASN A 2 2.73 10.89 50.57
CA ASN A 2 2.67 11.70 49.35
C ASN A 2 1.19 11.92 49.00
N ALA A 3 0.76 13.18 49.10
CA ALA A 3 -0.56 13.63 48.70
C ALA A 3 -0.73 13.40 47.19
N VAL A 4 -1.44 12.33 46.84
CA VAL A 4 -1.99 12.14 45.51
C VAL A 4 -3.09 13.18 45.37
N ALA A 5 -2.76 14.31 44.75
CA ALA A 5 -3.73 15.31 44.37
C ALA A 5 -4.63 14.68 43.31
N CYS A 6 -5.77 14.16 43.75
CA CYS A 6 -6.92 13.85 42.91
C CYS A 6 -7.34 15.15 42.22
N HIS A 7 -6.79 15.40 41.03
CA HIS A 7 -7.32 16.43 40.14
C HIS A 7 -8.65 15.92 39.64
N GLY A 8 -9.71 16.60 40.08
CA GLY A 8 -11.09 16.25 39.85
C GLY A 8 -11.45 16.21 38.37
N ASP A 9 -12.69 15.77 38.13
CA ASP A 9 -13.41 15.77 36.86
C ASP A 9 -13.19 17.06 36.06
N ARG A 10 -12.05 17.17 35.39
CA ARG A 10 -11.97 17.94 34.16
C ARG A 10 -12.82 17.16 33.20
N GLY A 11 -14.03 17.69 32.95
CA GLY A 11 -14.95 17.14 31.96
C GLY A 11 -14.18 16.77 30.70
N LEU A 12 -14.66 15.75 30.01
CA LEU A 12 -14.08 15.20 28.77
C LEU A 12 -13.90 16.24 27.63
N ASP A 13 -14.23 17.50 27.91
CA ASP A 13 -14.22 18.62 27.01
C ASP A 13 -12.90 19.39 27.16
N GLU A 14 -12.07 19.21 26.13
CA GLU A 14 -10.93 20.04 25.75
C GLU A 14 -9.62 19.82 26.53
N ILE A 15 -8.94 18.71 26.22
CA ILE A 15 -7.47 18.67 26.35
C ILE A 15 -6.91 19.82 25.49
N PRO A 16 -6.19 20.80 26.06
CA PRO A 16 -5.64 21.90 25.28
C PRO A 16 -4.77 21.35 24.15
N ARG A 17 -4.85 21.92 22.94
CA ARG A 17 -4.08 21.45 21.76
C ARG A 17 -2.58 21.32 22.04
N ALA A 18 -2.02 22.20 22.88
CA ALA A 18 -0.63 22.14 23.33
C ALA A 18 -0.29 20.85 24.10
N ARG A 19 -1.24 20.32 24.88
CA ARG A 19 -1.08 19.08 25.65
C ARG A 19 -1.25 17.83 24.79
N ILE A 20 -2.10 17.88 23.76
CA ILE A 20 -2.22 16.79 22.77
C ILE A 20 -0.84 16.48 22.16
N GLY A 21 -0.11 17.52 21.72
CA GLY A 21 1.23 17.34 21.15
C GLY A 21 2.25 16.70 22.10
N LEU A 22 2.18 17.05 23.40
CA LEU A 22 3.02 16.43 24.43
C LEU A 22 2.70 14.94 24.62
N ILE A 23 1.41 14.59 24.72
CA ILE A 23 0.93 13.20 24.83
C ILE A 23 1.40 12.38 23.61
N GLU A 24 1.26 12.91 22.41
CA GLU A 24 1.70 12.24 21.18
C GLU A 24 3.22 12.00 21.12
N THR A 25 3.99 12.97 21.60
CA THR A 25 5.45 12.89 21.68
C THR A 25 5.90 11.81 22.67
N LEU A 26 5.32 11.77 23.86
CA LEU A 26 5.63 10.77 24.89
C LEU A 26 5.23 9.36 24.44
N ALA A 27 4.07 9.23 23.80
CA ALA A 27 3.65 7.96 23.20
C ALA A 27 4.59 7.52 22.05
N GLY A 28 5.11 8.47 21.26
CA GLY A 28 6.12 8.19 20.22
C GLY A 28 7.44 7.65 20.78
N LYS A 29 7.77 7.95 22.03
CA LYS A 29 8.92 7.39 22.76
C LYS A 29 8.64 6.02 23.39
N GLY A 30 7.45 5.45 23.19
CA GLY A 30 7.08 4.12 23.69
C GLY A 30 6.60 4.08 25.13
N MET A 31 6.26 5.23 25.74
CA MET A 31 5.75 5.24 27.11
C MET A 31 4.34 4.64 27.21
N PRO A 32 4.06 3.84 28.25
CA PRO A 32 2.72 3.32 28.49
C PRO A 32 1.77 4.45 28.97
N PRO A 33 0.45 4.35 28.70
CA PRO A 33 -0.52 5.40 29.05
C PRO A 33 -0.50 5.85 30.51
N ARG A 34 -0.22 4.93 31.44
CA ARG A 34 -0.07 5.24 32.87
C ARG A 34 1.12 6.17 33.17
N ALA A 35 2.26 5.95 32.51
CA ALA A 35 3.42 6.84 32.65
C ALA A 35 3.17 8.22 32.02
N ILE A 36 2.37 8.29 30.95
CA ILE A 36 1.96 9.56 30.34
C ILE A 36 0.99 10.31 31.26
N CYS A 37 0.08 9.61 31.94
CA CYS A 37 -0.82 10.17 32.95
C CYS A 37 -0.02 10.84 34.07
N GLU A 38 1.00 10.14 34.60
CA GLU A 38 1.89 10.68 35.63
C GLU A 38 2.70 11.90 35.14
N ALA A 39 3.18 11.86 33.89
CA ALA A 39 3.99 12.94 33.33
C ALA A 39 3.19 14.20 32.92
N THR A 40 1.92 14.03 32.52
CA THR A 40 1.08 15.12 32.00
C THR A 40 0.03 15.60 32.99
N GLY A 41 -0.34 14.79 33.99
CA GLY A 41 -1.45 15.07 34.91
C GLY A 41 -2.82 15.02 34.24
N GLU A 42 -2.92 14.43 33.04
CA GLU A 42 -4.17 14.23 32.32
C GLU A 42 -4.80 12.88 32.69
N PRO A 43 -6.14 12.78 32.77
CA PRO A 43 -6.78 11.53 33.13
C PRO A 43 -6.52 10.47 32.06
N LEU A 44 -6.42 9.21 32.50
CA LEU A 44 -6.09 8.08 31.62
C LEU A 44 -7.07 7.95 30.44
N SER A 45 -8.36 8.24 30.67
CA SER A 45 -9.41 8.26 29.65
C SER A 45 -9.15 9.26 28.53
N ALA A 46 -8.67 10.46 28.87
CA ALA A 46 -8.31 11.50 27.92
C ALA A 46 -7.08 11.12 27.09
N ILE A 47 -6.08 10.48 27.71
CA ILE A 47 -4.90 9.96 27.02
C ILE A 47 -5.27 8.83 26.06
N GLU A 48 -6.09 7.88 26.51
CA GLU A 48 -6.56 6.77 25.67
C GLU A 48 -7.37 7.27 24.47
N LEU A 49 -8.20 8.29 24.65
CA LEU A 49 -8.95 8.93 23.58
C LEU A 49 -8.03 9.55 22.51
N VAL A 50 -6.98 10.27 22.92
CA VAL A 50 -5.97 10.84 22.00
C VAL A 50 -5.23 9.74 21.23
N LEU A 51 -4.81 8.67 21.91
CA LEU A 51 -4.12 7.55 21.27
C LEU A 51 -5.03 6.78 20.30
N ALA A 52 -6.31 6.62 20.65
CA ALA A 52 -7.31 6.02 19.77
C ALA A 52 -7.58 6.90 18.54
N ALA A 53 -7.69 8.21 18.72
CA ALA A 53 -7.83 9.18 17.62
C ALA A 53 -6.62 9.11 16.66
N ARG A 54 -5.39 9.02 17.19
CA ARG A 54 -4.17 8.84 16.39
C ARG A 54 -4.19 7.53 15.57
N ARG A 55 -4.57 6.40 16.19
CA ARG A 55 -4.72 5.12 15.47
C ARG A 55 -5.78 5.22 14.36
N ASN A 56 -6.89 5.90 14.62
CA ASN A 56 -7.96 6.10 13.65
C ASN A 56 -7.56 7.08 12.54
N ALA A 57 -6.78 8.12 12.83
CA ALA A 57 -6.22 9.04 11.85
C ALA A 57 -5.24 8.33 10.91
N VAL A 58 -4.36 7.46 11.44
CA VAL A 58 -3.46 6.63 10.63
C VAL A 58 -4.24 5.64 9.77
N LYS A 59 -5.30 5.01 10.32
CA LYS A 59 -6.21 4.16 9.54
C LYS A 59 -6.89 4.95 8.42
N ARG A 60 -7.45 6.13 8.72
CA ARG A 60 -8.14 7.00 7.74
C ARG A 60 -7.19 7.58 6.70
N ALA A 61 -5.95 7.93 7.04
CA ALA A 61 -4.94 8.37 6.09
C ALA A 61 -4.61 7.24 5.11
N LYS A 62 -4.40 6.02 5.62
CA LYS A 62 -4.22 4.82 4.79
C LYS A 62 -5.44 4.47 3.92
N GLU A 63 -6.62 4.95 4.29
CA GLU A 63 -7.89 4.75 3.58
C GLU A 63 -8.21 5.88 2.59
N ARG A 64 -7.77 7.12 2.87
CA ARG A 64 -7.86 8.30 1.99
C ARG A 64 -6.86 8.27 0.84
N ASP A 65 -5.65 7.79 1.09
CA ASP A 65 -4.62 7.56 0.06
C ASP A 65 -5.10 6.59 -1.05
N ILE A 66 -6.14 5.80 -0.76
CA ILE A 66 -6.79 4.88 -1.69
C ILE A 66 -7.88 5.58 -2.53
N ARG A 67 -8.50 6.67 -2.04
CA ARG A 67 -9.61 7.36 -2.73
C ARG A 67 -9.16 8.59 -3.53
N GLU A 68 -8.11 9.29 -3.09
CA GLU A 68 -7.73 10.59 -3.68
C GLU A 68 -6.78 10.46 -4.89
N PHE A 69 -6.09 9.31 -5.03
CA PHE A 69 -5.18 9.05 -6.15
C PHE A 69 -5.88 8.72 -7.49
N TYR A 70 -7.20 8.50 -7.51
CA TYR A 70 -7.95 8.14 -8.73
C TYR A 70 -8.90 9.23 -9.25
N SER A 71 -8.55 10.52 -9.10
CA SER A 71 -9.43 11.60 -9.60
C SER A 71 -8.80 12.73 -10.41
N VAL A 72 -7.48 12.75 -10.67
CA VAL A 72 -6.91 13.84 -11.47
C VAL A 72 -6.01 13.32 -12.60
N HIS A 73 -6.53 13.41 -13.84
CA HIS A 73 -5.71 13.46 -15.04
C HIS A 73 -4.82 14.71 -14.99
N VAL A 74 -3.49 14.56 -15.05
CA VAL A 74 -2.59 15.66 -15.45
C VAL A 74 -1.47 15.11 -16.33
N VAL A 75 -1.45 15.60 -17.57
CA VAL A 75 -0.28 15.56 -18.46
C VAL A 75 0.66 16.68 -18.00
N VAL A 76 1.90 16.37 -17.62
CA VAL A 76 2.95 17.37 -17.38
C VAL A 76 4.22 17.00 -18.15
N PRO A 77 4.85 17.95 -18.89
CA PRO A 77 6.12 17.72 -19.56
C PRO A 77 7.27 17.78 -18.53
N PHE A 78 8.03 16.70 -18.41
CA PHE A 78 9.00 16.51 -17.33
C PHE A 78 10.42 16.94 -17.71
N ALA A 79 10.95 17.94 -17.01
CA ALA A 79 12.39 18.24 -16.92
C ALA A 79 13.07 17.30 -15.90
N PRO A 80 14.36 16.94 -16.06
CA PRO A 80 14.94 15.82 -15.32
C PRO A 80 15.40 16.24 -13.92
N VAL A 81 14.69 15.78 -12.88
CA VAL A 81 15.12 15.93 -11.49
C VAL A 81 15.97 14.71 -11.08
N ARG A 82 17.27 14.93 -10.87
CA ARG A 82 18.17 13.95 -10.24
C ARG A 82 17.91 13.92 -8.73
N SER A 83 17.12 12.98 -8.23
CA SER A 83 17.12 12.63 -6.80
C SER A 83 16.67 11.19 -6.57
N ARG A 84 17.13 10.61 -5.47
CA ARG A 84 17.16 9.17 -5.10
C ARG A 84 15.80 8.49 -4.90
N GLN A 85 14.71 9.05 -5.40
CA GLN A 85 13.36 8.48 -5.33
C GLN A 85 12.79 8.31 -6.74
N GLU A 86 13.30 7.33 -7.48
CA GLU A 86 12.61 6.81 -8.66
C GLU A 86 11.27 6.23 -8.20
N THR A 87 10.19 6.96 -8.50
CA THR A 87 8.84 6.48 -8.21
C THR A 87 8.64 5.17 -8.97
N ASN A 88 8.03 4.16 -8.33
CA ASN A 88 7.90 2.82 -8.92
C ASN A 88 7.26 2.80 -10.34
N LEU A 89 6.59 3.88 -10.77
CA LEU A 89 5.96 4.04 -12.08
C LEU A 89 6.95 4.17 -13.25
N ASP A 90 8.20 4.55 -13.00
CA ASP A 90 9.22 4.71 -14.07
C ASP A 90 9.71 3.34 -14.61
N ARG A 91 9.38 2.25 -13.91
CA ARG A 91 9.70 0.90 -14.40
C ARG A 91 8.66 0.50 -15.46
N PRO A 92 9.08 0.18 -16.69
CA PRO A 92 8.15 -0.12 -17.79
C PRO A 92 7.16 -1.26 -17.43
N GLY A 93 7.61 -2.24 -16.66
CA GLY A 93 6.72 -3.30 -16.16
C GLY A 93 5.65 -2.80 -15.17
N MET A 94 5.95 -1.84 -14.30
CA MET A 94 4.98 -1.34 -13.31
C MET A 94 3.87 -0.52 -13.98
N ARG A 95 4.20 0.24 -15.03
CA ARG A 95 3.20 0.96 -15.84
C ARG A 95 2.15 0.00 -16.40
N ILE A 96 2.59 -1.11 -16.99
CA ILE A 96 1.69 -2.15 -17.52
C ILE A 96 0.82 -2.76 -16.40
N VAL A 97 1.41 -3.02 -15.22
CA VAL A 97 0.63 -3.55 -14.08
C VAL A 97 -0.48 -2.58 -13.66
N VAL A 98 -0.21 -1.27 -13.64
CA VAL A 98 -1.20 -0.24 -13.30
C VAL A 98 -2.32 -0.20 -14.35
N GLU A 99 -1.96 -0.21 -15.63
CA GLU A 99 -2.93 -0.22 -16.73
C GLU A 99 -3.86 -1.44 -16.69
N VAL A 100 -3.30 -2.62 -16.50
CA VAL A 100 -4.09 -3.86 -16.40
C VAL A 100 -4.96 -3.88 -15.14
N ALA A 101 -4.44 -3.38 -14.01
CA ALA A 101 -5.23 -3.25 -12.79
C ALA A 101 -6.46 -2.34 -13.01
N ALA A 102 -6.27 -1.21 -13.69
CA ALA A 102 -7.34 -0.29 -14.05
C ALA A 102 -8.36 -0.93 -15.00
N ALA A 103 -7.90 -1.62 -16.06
CA ALA A 103 -8.76 -2.29 -17.03
C ALA A 103 -9.67 -3.35 -16.40
N HIS A 104 -9.17 -4.08 -15.40
CA HIS A 104 -9.91 -5.15 -14.71
C HIS A 104 -10.71 -4.65 -13.48
N GLY A 105 -10.55 -3.39 -13.09
CA GLY A 105 -11.14 -2.82 -11.88
C GLY A 105 -10.63 -3.46 -10.59
N VAL A 106 -9.36 -3.90 -10.58
CA VAL A 106 -8.68 -4.50 -9.42
C VAL A 106 -7.56 -3.59 -8.94
N ARG A 107 -7.08 -3.74 -7.70
CA ARG A 107 -5.96 -2.92 -7.21
C ARG A 107 -4.64 -3.57 -7.60
N VAL A 108 -3.59 -2.78 -7.81
CA VAL A 108 -2.22 -3.29 -8.08
C VAL A 108 -1.74 -4.27 -7.00
N ARG A 109 -2.05 -3.97 -5.73
CA ARG A 109 -1.73 -4.87 -4.61
C ARG A 109 -2.46 -6.21 -4.68
N ASP A 110 -3.63 -6.25 -5.33
CA ASP A 110 -4.41 -7.48 -5.50
C ASP A 110 -3.73 -8.37 -6.56
N LEU A 111 -3.17 -7.76 -7.61
CA LEU A 111 -2.33 -8.46 -8.59
C LEU A 111 -1.07 -9.05 -7.93
N GLN A 112 -0.47 -8.35 -6.96
CA GLN A 112 0.67 -8.83 -6.17
C GLN A 112 0.29 -9.79 -5.02
N SER A 113 -1.01 -9.95 -4.74
CA SER A 113 -1.48 -10.74 -3.61
C SER A 113 -1.42 -12.25 -3.89
N VAL A 114 -1.51 -13.06 -2.83
CA VAL A 114 -1.63 -14.52 -2.91
C VAL A 114 -3.04 -14.96 -3.36
N ALA A 115 -4.03 -14.06 -3.32
CA ALA A 115 -5.42 -14.38 -3.59
C ALA A 115 -5.62 -15.03 -4.97
N ARG A 116 -6.44 -16.09 -4.98
CA ARG A 116 -6.74 -16.94 -6.15
C ARG A 116 -8.13 -16.67 -6.72
N ASN A 117 -8.68 -15.47 -6.51
CA ASN A 117 -9.95 -15.10 -7.13
C ASN A 117 -9.80 -15.17 -8.67
N PRO A 118 -10.73 -15.82 -9.40
CA PRO A 118 -10.67 -15.93 -10.86
C PRO A 118 -10.42 -14.60 -11.57
N ARG A 119 -11.09 -13.52 -11.15
CA ARG A 119 -10.96 -12.17 -11.72
C ARG A 119 -9.56 -11.59 -11.52
N ILE A 120 -9.00 -11.73 -10.31
CA ILE A 120 -7.64 -11.27 -10.02
C ILE A 120 -6.62 -12.11 -10.79
N ASN A 121 -6.87 -13.41 -10.90
CA ASN A 121 -5.96 -14.32 -11.60
C ASN A 121 -5.92 -14.03 -13.10
N GLU A 122 -7.06 -13.76 -13.72
CA GLU A 122 -7.16 -13.35 -15.12
C GLU A 122 -6.40 -12.04 -15.38
N ALA A 123 -6.67 -11.01 -14.59
CA ALA A 123 -5.95 -9.73 -14.65
C ALA A 123 -4.43 -9.91 -14.46
N ARG A 124 -4.03 -10.79 -13.53
CA ARG A 124 -2.60 -11.07 -13.28
C ARG A 124 -1.96 -11.77 -14.48
N GLN A 125 -2.64 -12.73 -15.10
CA GLN A 125 -2.15 -13.45 -16.27
C GLN A 125 -2.01 -12.52 -17.48
N GLU A 126 -2.94 -11.59 -17.67
CA GLU A 126 -2.83 -10.54 -18.68
C GLU A 126 -1.62 -9.65 -18.43
N ALA A 127 -1.42 -9.17 -17.19
CA ALA A 127 -0.25 -8.37 -16.85
C ALA A 127 1.06 -9.12 -17.14
N MET A 128 1.14 -10.42 -16.82
CA MET A 128 2.31 -11.24 -17.13
C MET A 128 2.56 -11.33 -18.64
N TYR A 129 1.51 -11.55 -19.44
CA TYR A 129 1.59 -11.63 -20.90
C TYR A 129 2.04 -10.29 -21.50
N ARG A 130 1.37 -9.19 -21.15
CA ARG A 130 1.70 -7.84 -21.65
C ARG A 130 3.12 -7.43 -21.31
N ILE A 131 3.59 -7.66 -20.08
CA ILE A 131 4.99 -7.36 -19.71
C ILE A 131 5.96 -8.20 -20.54
N ALA A 132 5.64 -9.46 -20.83
CA ALA A 132 6.50 -10.33 -21.65
C ALA A 132 6.55 -9.89 -23.12
N CYS A 133 5.46 -9.32 -23.65
CA CYS A 133 5.36 -8.84 -25.03
C CYS A 133 5.92 -7.43 -25.24
N GLU A 134 5.62 -6.51 -24.33
CA GLU A 134 5.86 -5.06 -24.49
C GLU A 134 7.21 -4.62 -23.90
N THR A 135 7.89 -5.48 -23.15
CA THR A 135 9.17 -5.16 -22.51
C THR A 135 10.20 -6.25 -22.72
N ASP A 136 11.49 -5.90 -22.55
CA ASP A 136 12.61 -6.85 -22.55
C ASP A 136 12.99 -7.34 -21.14
N LEU A 137 12.14 -7.09 -20.12
CA LEU A 137 12.47 -7.44 -18.74
C LEU A 137 12.59 -8.96 -18.58
N PRO A 138 13.62 -9.49 -17.91
CA PRO A 138 13.74 -10.92 -17.67
C PRO A 138 12.61 -11.42 -16.77
N LEU A 139 12.12 -12.64 -17.00
CA LEU A 139 10.96 -13.20 -16.27
C LEU A 139 11.18 -13.28 -14.75
N THR A 140 12.44 -13.36 -14.30
CA THR A 140 12.81 -13.28 -12.89
C THR A 140 12.52 -11.90 -12.29
N VAL A 141 12.73 -10.82 -13.05
CA VAL A 141 12.39 -9.44 -12.64
C VAL A 141 10.88 -9.24 -12.68
N VAL A 142 10.18 -9.78 -13.68
CA VAL A 142 8.71 -9.79 -13.72
C VAL A 142 8.13 -10.52 -12.50
N GLY A 143 8.75 -11.65 -12.12
CA GLY A 143 8.43 -12.38 -10.91
C GLY A 143 8.58 -11.52 -9.64
N ARG A 144 9.69 -10.80 -9.50
CA ARG A 144 9.90 -9.87 -8.37
C ARG A 144 8.85 -8.76 -8.34
N LEU A 145 8.48 -8.20 -9.50
CA LEU A 145 7.47 -7.15 -9.61
C LEU A 145 6.09 -7.61 -9.11
N LEU A 146 5.71 -8.86 -9.45
CA LEU A 146 4.42 -9.45 -9.09
C LEU A 146 4.48 -10.31 -7.81
N ARG A 147 5.63 -10.39 -7.13
CA ARG A 147 5.89 -11.25 -5.97
C ARG A 147 5.60 -12.74 -6.25
N ARG A 148 6.06 -13.24 -7.39
CA ARG A 148 5.88 -14.61 -7.86
C ARG A 148 7.15 -15.22 -8.41
N ASP A 149 7.21 -16.55 -8.37
CA ASP A 149 8.28 -17.29 -9.01
C ASP A 149 8.20 -17.16 -10.53
N HIS A 150 9.37 -17.10 -11.16
CA HIS A 150 9.48 -16.97 -12.62
C HIS A 150 8.76 -18.12 -13.36
N SER A 151 8.67 -19.32 -12.77
CA SER A 151 7.89 -20.46 -13.30
C SER A 151 6.38 -20.17 -13.30
N THR A 152 5.88 -19.48 -12.28
CA THR A 152 4.49 -19.01 -12.21
C THR A 152 4.22 -17.97 -13.30
N ILE A 153 5.19 -17.09 -13.57
CA ILE A 153 5.08 -16.12 -14.67
C ILE A 153 4.95 -16.85 -16.02
N GLN A 154 5.81 -17.83 -16.30
CA GLN A 154 5.72 -18.62 -17.54
C GLN A 154 4.35 -19.30 -17.69
N TYR A 155 3.86 -19.92 -16.62
CA TYR A 155 2.54 -20.54 -16.62
C TYR A 155 1.43 -19.51 -16.92
N GLY A 156 1.47 -18.35 -16.27
CA GLY A 156 0.47 -17.30 -16.48
C GLY A 156 0.47 -16.73 -17.90
N VAL A 157 1.65 -16.52 -18.49
CA VAL A 157 1.80 -16.09 -19.89
C VAL A 157 1.17 -17.11 -20.84
N ARG A 158 1.50 -18.40 -20.67
CA ARG A 158 0.91 -19.48 -21.49
C ARG A 158 -0.60 -19.58 -21.32
N ALA A 159 -1.09 -19.49 -20.09
CA ALA A 159 -2.52 -19.58 -19.79
C ALA A 159 -3.31 -18.43 -20.42
N HIS A 160 -2.79 -17.20 -20.38
CA HIS A 160 -3.41 -16.06 -21.05
C HIS A 160 -3.39 -16.24 -22.57
N ALA A 161 -2.23 -16.57 -23.14
CA ALA A 161 -2.09 -16.77 -24.57
C ALA A 161 -3.04 -17.85 -25.12
N ALA A 162 -3.10 -19.00 -24.45
CA ALA A 162 -3.99 -20.09 -24.81
C ALA A 162 -5.48 -19.73 -24.68
N ARG A 163 -5.86 -18.94 -23.67
CA ARG A 163 -7.26 -18.51 -23.47
C ARG A 163 -7.73 -17.55 -24.56
N HIS A 164 -6.84 -16.67 -25.03
CA HIS A 164 -7.15 -15.62 -26.00
C HIS A 164 -6.68 -15.94 -27.43
N ASN A 165 -6.17 -17.15 -27.69
CA ASN A 165 -5.58 -17.57 -28.97
C ASN A 165 -4.48 -16.61 -29.47
N LEU A 166 -3.63 -16.13 -28.56
CA LEU A 166 -2.54 -15.21 -28.85
C LEU A 166 -1.21 -15.96 -29.03
N PRO A 167 -0.26 -15.44 -29.83
CA PRO A 167 1.06 -16.03 -29.95
C PRO A 167 1.84 -15.94 -28.63
N LEU A 168 2.65 -16.96 -28.36
CA LEU A 168 3.52 -16.97 -27.19
C LEU A 168 4.72 -16.04 -27.39
N PRO A 169 5.00 -15.13 -26.45
CA PRO A 169 6.12 -14.21 -26.57
C PRO A 169 7.47 -14.93 -26.36
N ARG A 170 8.53 -14.33 -26.93
CA ARG A 170 9.94 -14.68 -26.68
C ARG A 170 10.31 -16.14 -26.99
N GLY A 171 9.67 -16.73 -28.00
CA GLY A 171 9.95 -18.11 -28.43
C GLY A 171 9.56 -19.17 -27.39
N MET A 172 8.67 -18.83 -26.45
CA MET A 172 8.18 -19.78 -25.45
C MET A 172 7.38 -20.88 -26.14
N GLN A 173 7.69 -22.14 -25.81
CA GLN A 173 6.94 -23.28 -26.33
C GLN A 173 5.64 -23.49 -25.55
N GLU A 174 4.63 -24.00 -26.25
CA GLU A 174 3.42 -24.52 -25.63
C GLU A 174 3.77 -25.65 -24.66
N THR A 175 3.16 -25.63 -23.48
CA THR A 175 3.23 -26.79 -22.59
C THR A 175 2.39 -27.89 -23.20
N LYS A 176 3.02 -29.00 -23.58
CA LYS A 176 2.34 -30.24 -23.95
C LYS A 176 1.35 -30.59 -22.83
N ARG A 177 0.06 -30.68 -23.18
CA ARG A 177 -1.01 -31.11 -22.28
C ARG A 177 -0.86 -32.59 -21.95
#